data_AF-A0A2V5HPU1-F1
#
_entry.id   AF-A0A2V5HPU1-F1
#
_cell.length_a   1.000
_cell.length_b   1.000
_cell.length_c   1.000
_cell.angle_alpha   90.00
_cell.angle_beta   90.00
_cell.angle_gamma   90.00
#
_symmetry.space_group_name_H-M   'P 1'
#
loop_
_entity.id
_entity.type
_entity.pdbx_description
1 polymer ?
#
loop_
_entity_poly.entity_id
_entity_poly.type
_entity_poly.pdbx_seq_one_letter_code
_entity_poly.pdbx_strand_id
1 'polypeptide(L)'
;MPLKTYLLALLFTPFALATTTTTTTDPPPPNPIGPRAPASSGLLSELPTIFHGATELLSPETVDKLETIVSGGAVLLGGDTLQNLQRLLSGANIDKLQRIIDNADRLLTPGFVNETTQLIDMANPLVSDVGKIMNALIGST
;
A
#
# COMPACT_ATOMS: atom_id res chain seq x y z
N MET A 1 -61.08 -18.14 43.45
CA MET A 1 -60.96 -18.20 41.97
C MET A 1 -59.62 -18.82 41.63
N PRO A 2 -59.57 -19.70 40.61
CA PRO A 2 -59.42 -21.15 40.81
C PRO A 2 -57.98 -21.64 40.59
N LEU A 3 -57.49 -22.60 41.39
CA LEU A 3 -57.53 -24.05 41.11
C LEU A 3 -56.27 -24.45 40.30
N LYS A 4 -55.24 -25.05 40.92
CA LYS A 4 -55.16 -26.48 41.27
C LYS A 4 -55.23 -27.32 39.98
N THR A 5 -54.39 -28.36 39.90
CA THR A 5 -54.26 -29.35 38.79
C THR A 5 -53.32 -28.83 37.71
N TYR A 6 -52.07 -29.28 37.56
CA TYR A 6 -51.63 -30.67 37.38
C TYR A 6 -50.20 -30.86 37.93
N LEU A 7 -50.10 -31.45 39.12
CA LEU A 7 -48.86 -32.01 39.69
C LEU A 7 -48.95 -33.54 39.73
N LEU A 8 -49.58 -34.22 38.76
CA LEU A 8 -49.53 -35.70 38.74
C LEU A 8 -49.89 -36.30 37.37
N ALA A 9 -48.85 -36.59 36.60
CA ALA A 9 -48.77 -37.67 35.61
C ALA A 9 -47.26 -37.86 35.38
N LEU A 10 -46.50 -38.45 36.31
CA LEU A 10 -46.52 -39.87 36.63
C LEU A 10 -46.41 -40.72 35.35
N LEU A 11 -45.22 -41.29 35.19
CA LEU A 11 -44.91 -42.59 34.62
C LEU A 11 -44.84 -42.74 33.08
N PHE A 12 -43.73 -43.38 32.73
CA PHE A 12 -43.60 -44.37 31.66
C PHE A 12 -43.43 -43.83 30.24
N THR A 13 -42.18 -43.52 29.91
CA THR A 13 -41.61 -44.02 28.65
C THR A 13 -40.32 -44.79 28.97
N PRO A 14 -40.24 -46.09 28.63
CA PRO A 14 -39.10 -46.92 29.00
C PRO A 14 -37.89 -46.58 28.14
N PHE A 15 -36.75 -46.53 28.82
CA PHE A 15 -35.43 -46.81 28.27
C PHE A 15 -35.55 -48.06 27.37
N ALA A 16 -35.34 -47.92 26.06
CA ALA A 16 -35.26 -49.06 25.16
C ALA A 16 -33.95 -49.80 25.45
N LEU A 17 -34.04 -50.80 26.32
CA LEU A 17 -33.02 -51.80 26.56
C LEU A 17 -32.92 -52.68 25.30
N ALA A 18 -31.90 -52.44 24.47
CA ALA A 18 -31.61 -53.31 23.33
C ALA A 18 -31.26 -54.70 23.86
N THR A 19 -32.15 -55.66 23.60
CA THR A 19 -32.03 -57.06 23.97
C THR A 19 -30.86 -57.70 23.24
N THR A 20 -29.87 -58.21 23.97
CA THR A 20 -28.91 -59.19 23.44
C THR A 20 -29.62 -60.55 23.34
N THR A 21 -30.14 -60.87 22.16
CA THR A 21 -30.54 -62.24 21.81
C THR A 21 -29.31 -62.99 21.29
N THR A 22 -28.75 -63.86 22.12
CA THR A 22 -27.89 -64.96 21.67
C THR A 22 -28.77 -66.16 21.29
N THR A 23 -28.70 -66.62 20.04
CA THR A 23 -28.70 -68.02 19.54
C THR A 23 -29.42 -68.16 18.20
N THR A 24 -28.64 -68.35 17.12
CA THR A 24 -28.84 -69.42 16.12
C THR A 24 -27.54 -69.58 15.33
N THR A 25 -27.18 -70.84 15.15
CA THR A 25 -26.03 -71.39 14.43
C THR A 25 -26.11 -71.12 12.92
N ASP A 26 -25.34 -70.16 12.40
CA ASP A 26 -24.82 -70.13 11.03
C ASP A 26 -23.72 -69.04 10.96
N PRO A 27 -22.49 -69.28 10.45
CA PRO A 27 -21.57 -68.19 10.21
C PRO A 27 -22.23 -67.19 9.25
N PRO A 28 -22.26 -65.88 9.58
CA PRO A 28 -22.78 -64.88 8.67
C PRO A 28 -22.02 -64.99 7.34
N PRO A 29 -22.70 -64.88 6.18
CA PRO A 29 -22.01 -64.90 4.90
C PRO A 29 -20.88 -63.88 4.95
N PRO A 30 -19.70 -64.18 4.37
CA PRO A 30 -18.59 -63.23 4.33
C PRO A 30 -19.14 -61.89 3.84
N ASN A 31 -18.98 -60.84 4.64
CA ASN A 31 -19.39 -59.50 4.21
C ASN A 31 -18.74 -59.27 2.83
N PRO A 32 -19.51 -58.97 1.77
CA PRO A 32 -18.91 -58.73 0.47
C PRO A 32 -17.82 -57.69 0.68
N ILE A 33 -16.61 -57.98 0.20
CA ILE A 33 -15.55 -56.98 0.22
C ILE A 33 -16.10 -55.80 -0.56
N GLY A 34 -16.47 -54.73 0.16
CA GLY A 34 -16.94 -53.51 -0.46
C GLY A 34 -15.89 -53.06 -1.47
N PRO A 35 -16.31 -52.47 -2.60
CA PRO A 35 -15.36 -51.98 -3.60
C PRO A 35 -14.29 -51.16 -2.89
N ARG A 36 -13.03 -51.46 -3.20
CA ARG A 36 -11.86 -50.77 -2.67
C ARG A 36 -12.15 -49.26 -2.67
N ALA A 37 -11.99 -48.60 -1.51
CA ALA A 37 -12.13 -47.15 -1.45
C ALA A 37 -11.29 -46.53 -2.57
N PRO A 38 -11.87 -45.60 -3.37
CA PRO A 38 -11.15 -45.02 -4.50
C PRO A 38 -9.82 -44.49 -3.96
N ALA A 39 -8.73 -44.94 -4.59
CA ALA A 39 -7.40 -44.45 -4.25
C ALA A 39 -7.42 -42.92 -4.28
N SER A 40 -6.68 -42.26 -3.39
CA SER A 40 -6.54 -40.81 -3.29
C SER A 40 -5.95 -40.23 -4.59
N SER A 41 -6.77 -40.19 -5.63
CA SER A 41 -6.46 -39.65 -6.95
C SER A 41 -6.50 -38.13 -6.93
N GLY A 42 -7.19 -37.51 -5.95
CA GLY A 42 -7.36 -36.06 -5.85
C GLY A 42 -6.06 -35.26 -5.92
N LEU A 43 -5.07 -35.57 -5.07
CA LEU A 43 -3.83 -34.76 -5.00
C LEU A 43 -2.91 -34.94 -6.21
N LEU A 44 -2.88 -36.13 -6.82
CA LEU A 44 -2.05 -36.39 -7.99
C LEU A 44 -2.71 -35.88 -9.29
N SER A 45 -4.04 -35.83 -9.32
CA SER A 45 -4.81 -35.25 -10.44
C SER A 45 -4.83 -33.72 -10.42
N GLU A 46 -4.68 -33.08 -9.25
CA GLU A 46 -4.61 -31.62 -9.11
C GLU A 46 -3.18 -31.06 -9.24
N LEU A 47 -2.17 -31.92 -9.12
CA LEU A 47 -0.75 -31.55 -9.27
C LEU A 47 -0.45 -30.80 -10.59
N PRO A 48 -1.00 -31.18 -11.76
CA PRO A 48 -0.83 -30.42 -13.01
C PRO A 48 -1.42 -29.01 -12.93
N THR A 49 -2.56 -28.83 -12.26
CA THR A 49 -3.21 -27.52 -12.11
C THR A 49 -2.44 -26.63 -11.15
N ILE A 50 -1.96 -27.18 -10.03
CA ILE A 50 -1.09 -26.47 -9.08
C ILE A 50 0.24 -26.08 -9.75
N PHE A 51 0.81 -27.00 -10.55
CA PHE A 51 2.02 -26.73 -11.33
C PHE A 51 1.80 -25.63 -12.37
N HIS A 52 0.67 -25.65 -13.08
CA HIS A 52 0.34 -24.61 -14.06
C HIS A 52 0.18 -23.23 -13.40
N GLY A 53 -0.53 -23.16 -12.27
CA GLY A 53 -0.66 -21.92 -11.50
C GLY A 53 0.69 -21.40 -10.98
N ALA A 54 1.57 -22.30 -10.51
CA ALA A 54 2.93 -21.92 -10.11
C ALA A 54 3.77 -21.41 -11.30
N THR A 55 3.62 -22.00 -12.49
CA THR A 55 4.31 -21.52 -13.70
C THR A 55 3.79 -20.19 -14.23
N GLU A 56 2.51 -19.86 -14.02
CA GLU A 56 1.98 -18.52 -14.31
C GLU A 56 2.55 -17.47 -13.34
N LEU A 57 2.65 -17.80 -12.04
CA LEU A 57 3.25 -16.91 -11.03
C LEU A 57 4.76 -16.73 -11.21
N LEU A 58 5.46 -17.77 -11.65
CA LEU A 58 6.89 -17.75 -11.96
C LEU A 58 7.17 -17.48 -13.45
N SER A 59 6.16 -17.04 -14.21
CA SER A 59 6.36 -16.68 -15.61
C SER A 59 7.36 -15.51 -15.70
N PRO A 60 8.23 -15.48 -16.73
CA PRO A 60 9.24 -14.44 -16.87
C PRO A 60 8.66 -13.04 -16.78
N GLU A 61 7.48 -12.81 -17.35
CA GLU A 61 6.80 -11.52 -17.29
C GLU A 61 6.42 -11.10 -15.86
N THR A 62 5.91 -12.02 -15.02
CA THR A 62 5.57 -11.72 -13.63
C THR A 62 6.84 -11.47 -12.81
N VAL A 63 7.92 -12.22 -13.06
CA VAL A 63 9.21 -12.02 -12.40
C VAL A 63 9.84 -10.67 -12.79
N ASP A 64 9.81 -10.30 -14.07
CA ASP A 64 10.32 -9.00 -14.55
C ASP A 64 9.54 -7.83 -13.95
N LYS A 65 8.22 -7.95 -13.85
CA LYS A 65 7.35 -6.96 -13.18
C LYS A 65 7.68 -6.84 -11.69
N LEU A 66 7.89 -7.98 -11.01
CA LEU A 66 8.29 -7.99 -9.60
C LEU A 66 9.69 -7.40 -9.40
N GLU A 67 10.65 -7.71 -10.28
CA GLU A 67 11.98 -7.11 -10.25
C GLU A 67 11.90 -5.59 -10.42
N THR A 68 11.09 -5.11 -11.37
CA THR A 68 10.88 -3.68 -11.59
C THR A 68 10.25 -3.02 -10.36
N ILE A 69 9.24 -3.63 -9.75
CA ILE A 69 8.58 -3.11 -8.54
C ILE A 69 9.53 -3.10 -7.35
N VAL A 70 10.29 -4.17 -7.15
CA VAL A 70 11.24 -4.29 -6.03
C VAL A 70 12.41 -3.34 -6.23
N SER A 71 12.93 -3.20 -7.45
CA SER A 71 14.01 -2.27 -7.77
C SER A 71 13.54 -0.82 -7.64
N GLY A 72 12.37 -0.48 -8.17
CA GLY A 72 11.75 0.83 -8.00
C GLY A 72 11.49 1.13 -6.52
N GLY A 73 10.95 0.17 -5.78
CA GLY A 73 10.75 0.26 -4.33
C GLY A 73 12.07 0.43 -3.56
N ALA A 74 13.13 -0.27 -3.95
CA ALA A 74 14.45 -0.15 -3.33
C ALA A 74 15.09 1.22 -3.59
N VAL A 75 14.86 1.85 -4.74
CA VAL A 75 15.32 3.22 -5.00
C VAL A 75 14.55 4.25 -4.16
N LEU A 76 13.24 4.04 -3.98
CA LEU A 76 12.38 4.95 -3.21
C LEU A 76 12.56 4.80 -1.69
N LEU A 77 12.75 3.57 -1.21
CA LEU A 77 12.85 3.23 0.21
C LEU A 77 14.30 3.09 0.70
N GLY A 78 15.25 2.89 -0.21
CA GLY A 78 16.66 2.68 0.09
C GLY A 78 17.52 3.94 -0.04
N GLY A 79 18.75 3.81 0.47
CA GLY A 79 19.76 4.87 0.43
C GLY A 79 19.32 6.15 1.15
N ASP A 80 19.75 7.28 0.60
CA ASP A 80 19.47 8.60 1.16
C ASP A 80 18.18 9.22 0.61
N THR A 81 17.46 8.55 -0.31
CA THR A 81 16.26 9.11 -0.97
C THR A 81 15.21 9.52 0.05
N LEU A 82 14.84 8.62 0.97
CA LEU A 82 13.84 8.91 1.99
C LEU A 82 14.31 10.03 2.93
N GLN A 83 15.59 10.03 3.30
CA GLN A 83 16.15 11.05 4.20
C GLN A 83 16.20 12.44 3.52
N ASN A 84 16.52 12.49 2.22
CA ASN A 84 16.52 13.71 1.43
C ASN A 84 15.11 14.23 1.22
N LEU A 85 14.14 13.35 0.94
CA LEU A 85 12.73 13.72 0.84
C LEU A 85 12.19 14.23 2.18
N GLN A 86 12.52 13.57 3.30
CA GLN A 86 12.14 14.05 4.63
C GLN A 86 12.75 15.42 4.95
N ARG A 87 14.00 15.66 4.55
CA ARG A 87 14.63 16.98 4.72
C ARG A 87 13.96 18.03 3.85
N LEU A 88 13.74 17.74 2.58
CA LEU A 88 13.10 18.67 1.63
C LEU A 88 11.66 19.00 2.04
N LEU A 89 10.89 17.97 2.41
CA LEU A 89 9.50 18.05 2.86
C LEU A 89 9.37 18.27 4.37
N SER A 90 10.46 18.58 5.07
CA SER A 90 10.39 18.93 6.49
C SER A 90 9.60 20.23 6.65
N GLY A 91 8.82 20.34 7.72
CA GLY A 91 8.04 21.55 8.01
C GLY A 91 8.90 22.82 7.96
N ALA A 92 10.11 22.78 8.52
CA ALA A 92 11.03 23.92 8.48
C ALA A 92 11.45 24.34 7.07
N ASN A 93 11.62 23.39 6.14
CA ASN A 93 11.95 23.71 4.75
C ASN A 93 10.73 24.16 3.97
N ILE A 94 9.56 23.53 4.18
CA ILE A 94 8.29 23.98 3.61
C ILE A 94 7.99 25.42 4.06
N ASP A 95 8.13 25.74 5.34
CA ASP A 95 7.92 27.09 5.87
C ASP A 95 8.90 28.11 5.27
N LYS A 96 10.16 27.72 5.07
CA LYS A 96 11.16 28.57 4.40
C LYS A 96 10.77 28.82 2.94
N LEU A 97 10.38 27.78 2.22
CA LEU A 97 9.95 27.88 0.83
C LEU A 97 8.69 28.74 0.71
N GLN A 98 7.70 28.54 1.58
CA GLN A 98 6.48 29.35 1.65
C GLN A 98 6.83 30.83 1.85
N ARG A 99 7.70 31.16 2.81
CA ARG A 99 8.12 32.57 3.02
C ARG A 99 8.85 33.15 1.82
N ILE A 100 9.71 32.37 1.14
CA ILE A 100 10.38 32.82 -0.08
C ILE A 100 9.34 33.09 -1.17
N ILE A 101 8.40 32.18 -1.38
CA ILE A 101 7.33 32.30 -2.37
C ILE A 101 6.45 33.51 -2.05
N ASP A 102 6.04 33.72 -0.80
CA ASP A 102 5.24 34.87 -0.39
C ASP A 102 5.99 36.21 -0.59
N ASN A 103 7.30 36.22 -0.33
CA ASN A 103 8.12 37.41 -0.59
C ASN A 103 8.32 37.65 -2.09
N ALA A 104 8.55 36.57 -2.86
CA ALA A 104 8.66 36.65 -4.30
C ALA A 104 7.35 37.13 -4.93
N ASP A 105 6.18 36.65 -4.48
CA ASP A 105 4.88 37.09 -4.95
C ASP A 105 4.66 38.60 -4.71
N ARG A 106 5.01 39.10 -3.51
CA ARG A 106 4.96 40.53 -3.20
C ARG A 106 5.90 41.38 -4.05
N LEU A 107 7.09 40.86 -4.37
CA LEU A 107 8.10 41.60 -5.14
C LEU A 107 7.88 41.50 -6.64
N LEU A 108 7.42 40.36 -7.15
CA LEU A 108 7.25 40.09 -8.59
C LEU A 108 5.87 40.54 -9.10
N THR A 109 5.29 41.56 -8.47
CA THR A 109 4.08 42.19 -9.01
C THR A 109 4.42 42.96 -10.28
N PRO A 110 3.54 42.97 -11.30
CA PRO A 110 3.79 43.70 -12.54
C PRO A 110 4.12 45.18 -12.33
N GLY A 111 3.47 45.81 -11.34
CA GLY A 111 3.74 47.21 -10.97
C GLY A 111 5.16 47.40 -10.44
N PHE A 112 5.55 46.65 -9.40
CA PHE A 112 6.88 46.76 -8.80
C PHE A 112 8.01 46.46 -9.80
N VAL A 113 7.85 45.41 -10.62
CA VAL A 113 8.84 45.05 -11.65
C VAL A 113 8.97 46.17 -12.68
N ASN A 114 7.85 46.70 -13.20
CA ASN A 114 7.87 47.77 -14.19
C ASN A 114 8.48 49.07 -13.63
N GLU A 115 8.08 49.47 -12.42
CA GLU A 115 8.63 50.66 -11.75
C GLU A 115 10.12 50.52 -11.47
N THR A 116 10.58 49.35 -11.03
CA THR A 116 11.99 49.07 -10.77
C THR A 116 12.80 49.08 -12.06
N THR A 117 12.30 48.48 -13.14
CA THR A 117 12.94 48.52 -14.46
C THR A 117 13.06 49.97 -14.96
N GLN A 118 12.00 50.77 -14.87
CA GLN A 118 12.04 52.18 -15.26
C GLN A 118 13.03 52.98 -14.41
N LEU A 119 13.08 52.74 -13.10
CA LEU A 119 14.06 53.38 -12.21
C LEU A 119 15.50 53.04 -12.62
N ILE A 120 15.77 51.77 -12.93
CA ILE A 120 17.07 51.31 -13.42
C ILE A 120 17.41 51.99 -14.75
N ASP A 121 16.47 52.06 -15.69
CA ASP A 121 16.66 52.70 -16.99
C ASP A 121 16.98 54.20 -16.85
N MET A 122 16.31 54.89 -15.93
CA MET A 122 16.58 56.30 -15.62
C MET A 122 17.91 56.49 -14.90
N ALA A 123 18.30 55.57 -14.00
CA ALA A 123 19.55 55.69 -13.23
C ALA A 123 20.79 55.39 -14.08
N ASN A 124 20.69 54.53 -15.09
CA ASN A 124 21.79 54.12 -15.95
C ASN A 124 22.57 55.29 -16.59
N PRO A 125 21.94 56.29 -17.24
CA PRO A 125 22.66 57.46 -17.77
C PRO A 125 23.33 58.30 -16.67
N LEU A 126 22.70 58.48 -15.51
CA LEU A 126 23.29 59.22 -14.39
C LEU A 126 24.58 58.56 -13.89
N VAL A 127 24.58 57.24 -13.75
CA VAL A 127 25.77 56.47 -13.34
C VAL A 127 26.90 56.62 -14.36
N SER A 128 26.57 56.57 -15.66
CA SER A 128 27.54 56.78 -16.75
C SER A 128 28.16 58.17 -16.70
N ASP A 129 27.34 59.20 -16.52
CA ASP A 129 27.80 60.59 -16.52
C ASP A 129 28.65 60.90 -15.29
N VAL A 130 28.29 60.39 -14.11
CA VAL A 130 29.16 60.46 -12.92
C VAL A 130 30.49 59.77 -13.18
N GLY A 131 30.50 58.60 -13.82
CA GLY A 131 31.74 57.90 -14.19
C GLY A 131 32.64 58.74 -15.13
N LYS A 132 32.06 59.39 -16.14
CA LYS A 132 32.80 60.30 -17.04
C LYS A 132 33.39 61.48 -16.28
N ILE A 133 32.63 62.10 -15.38
CA ILE A 133 33.09 63.24 -14.58
C ILE A 133 34.26 62.82 -13.67
N MET A 134 34.15 61.67 -13.00
CA MET A 134 35.22 61.15 -12.14
C MET A 134 36.49 60.84 -12.94
N ASN A 135 36.36 60.20 -14.10
CA ASN A 135 37.50 59.92 -14.98
C ASN A 135 38.13 61.20 -15.52
N ALA A 136 37.33 62.22 -15.84
CA ALA A 136 37.83 63.52 -16.26
C ALA A 136 38.55 64.25 -15.11
N LEU A 137 38.05 64.18 -13.88
CA LEU A 137 38.68 64.82 -12.71
C LEU A 137 39.99 64.13 -12.32
N ILE A 138 40.03 62.79 -12.31
CA ILE A 138 41.20 62.01 -11.90
C ILE A 138 42.23 61.91 -13.04
N GLY A 139 41.78 61.83 -14.29
CA GLY A 139 42.65 61.75 -15.47
C GLY A 139 43.14 63.12 -15.99
N SER A 140 42.66 64.23 -15.40
CA SER A 140 43.12 65.59 -15.72
C SER A 140 44.28 66.07 -14.82
N THR A 141 44.87 65.19 -14.01
CA THR A 141 46.13 65.42 -13.29
C THR A 141 47.23 64.53 -13.85
#